data_AF-A0A1H9GGM5-F1
#
_entry.id   AF-A0A1H9GGM5-F1
#
_cell.length_a   1.000
_cell.length_b   1.000
_cell.length_c   1.000
_cell.angle_alpha   90.00
_cell.angle_beta   90.00
_cell.angle_gamma   90.00
#
_symmetry.space_group_name_H-M   'P 1'
#
loop_
_entity.id
_entity.type
_entity.pdbx_description
1 polymer ?
#
loop_
_entity_poly.entity_id
_entity_poly.type
_entity_poly.pdbx_seq_one_letter_code
_entity_poly.pdbx_strand_id
1 'polypeptide(L)' 'MDTLVVYGTLGPGRPNAHIMENMGGTWLNGSVEGTLEQKGWGAEMGYPG' A
#
# COMPACT_ATOMS: atom_id res chain seq x y z
N MET A 1 -4.97 6.27 -18.22
CA MET A 1 -5.15 4.89 -17.69
C MET A 1 -4.07 4.79 -16.66
N ASP A 2 -4.48 4.90 -15.40
CA ASP A 2 -3.59 5.36 -14.35
C ASP A 2 -3.27 4.17 -13.45
N THR A 3 -2.00 4.03 -13.07
CA THR A 3 -1.52 2.91 -12.26
C THR A 3 -1.04 3.47 -10.93
N LEU A 4 -1.57 2.93 -9.84
CA LEU A 4 -1.10 3.22 -8.49
C LEU A 4 -0.35 2.00 -7.94
N VAL A 5 0.81 2.25 -7.35
CA VAL A 5 1.61 1.24 -6.65
C VAL A 5 1.38 1.37 -5.15
N VAL A 6 0.97 0.28 -4.51
CA VAL A 6 0.67 0.23 -3.08
C VAL A 6 1.57 -0.81 -2.41
N TYR A 7 2.29 -0.40 -1.37
CA TYR A 7 3.27 -1.23 -0.68
C TYR A 7 3.14 -1.21 0.86
N GLY A 8 2.03 -0.67 1.38
CA GLY A 8 1.79 -0.50 2.83
C GLY A 8 0.35 -0.79 3.27
N THR A 9 -0.16 -0.02 4.23
CA THR A 9 -1.49 -0.23 4.88
C THR A 9 -2.70 -0.14 3.95
N LEU A 10 -2.53 0.37 2.73
CA LEU A 10 -3.59 0.49 1.71
C LEU A 10 -3.82 -0.81 0.91
N GLY A 11 -2.97 -1.83 1.07
CA GLY A 11 -3.09 -3.08 0.33
C GLY A 11 -4.32 -3.92 0.71
N PRO A 12 -4.66 -4.98 -0.07
CA PRO A 12 -5.79 -5.86 0.23
C PRO A 12 -5.70 -6.48 1.63
N GLY A 13 -6.79 -6.42 2.39
CA GLY A 13 -6.85 -7.01 3.73
C GLY A 13 -5.94 -6.33 4.76
N ARG A 14 -5.55 -5.07 4.52
CA ARG A 14 -4.76 -4.24 5.44
C ARG A 14 -5.66 -3.20 6.13
N PRO A 15 -5.19 -2.56 7.23
CA PRO A 15 -6.04 -1.66 8.03
C PRO A 15 -6.72 -0.54 7.21
N ASN A 16 -6.04 -0.02 6.18
CA ASN A 16 -6.53 1.07 5.34
C ASN A 16 -7.04 0.60 3.97
N ALA A 17 -7.26 -0.71 3.76
CA ALA A 17 -7.78 -1.24 2.50
C ALA A 17 -9.12 -0.60 2.08
N HIS A 18 -9.96 -0.25 3.05
CA HIS A 18 -11.25 0.41 2.86
C HIS A 18 -11.18 1.74 2.10
N ILE A 19 -10.02 2.41 2.10
CA ILE A 19 -9.81 3.64 1.33
C ILE A 19 -9.77 3.34 -0.17
N MET A 20 -9.17 2.21 -0.55
CA MET A 20 -9.04 1.77 -1.95
C MET A 20 -10.34 1.20 -2.51
N GLU A 21 -11.20 0.65 -1.66
CA GLU A 21 -12.51 0.10 -2.06
C GLU A 21 -13.39 1.13 -2.77
N ASN A 22 -13.29 2.41 -2.38
CA ASN A 22 -14.04 3.51 -3.01
C ASN A 22 -13.49 3.93 -4.38
N MET A 23 -12.22 3.64 -4.68
CA MET A 23 -11.60 4.03 -5.96
C MET A 23 -11.89 3.01 -7.07
N GLY A 24 -12.17 1.75 -6.72
CA GLY A 24 -12.33 0.65 -7.67
C GLY A 24 -11.02 0.25 -8.37
N GLY A 25 -11.12 -0.66 -9.33
CA GLY A 25 -9.97 -1.17 -10.10
C GLY A 25 -9.67 -2.65 -9.83
N THR A 26 -8.53 -3.13 -10.34
CA THR A 26 -8.07 -4.50 -10.18
C THR A 26 -6.72 -4.54 -9.48
N TRP A 27 -6.58 -5.47 -8.54
CA TRP A 27 -5.29 -5.74 -7.89
C TRP A 27 -4.40 -6.58 -8.80
N LEU A 28 -3.17 -6.11 -9.01
CA LEU A 28 -2.12 -6.81 -9.74
C LEU A 28 -0.94 -7.00 -8.80
N ASN A 29 -0.37 -8.21 -8.78
CA ASN A 29 0.84 -8.48 -8.03
C ASN A 29 2.02 -7.75 -8.69
N GLY A 30 2.87 -7.12 -7.88
CA GLY A 30 4.07 -6.42 -8.33
C GLY A 30 5.09 -6.26 -7.21
N SER A 31 6.31 -5.90 -7.58
CA SER A 31 7.41 -5.60 -6.66
C SER A 31 8.00 -4.23 -6.98
N VAL A 32 8.50 -3.54 -5.96
CA VAL A 32 9.19 -2.26 -6.08
C VAL A 32 10.59 -2.43 -5.51
N GLU A 33 11.60 -1.98 -6.25
CA GLU A 33 12.97 -1.90 -5.74
C GLU A 33 13.20 -0.52 -5.13
N GLY A 34 13.76 -0.48 -3.91
CA GLY A 34 14.02 0.75 -3.19
C GLY A 34 14.55 0.50 -1.78
N THR A 35 14.86 1.58 -1.07
CA THR A 35 15.25 1.51 0.34
C THR A 35 14.01 1.69 1.20
N LEU A 36 13.76 0.72 2.07
CA LEU A 36 12.69 0.82 3.04
C LEU A 36 13.12 1.66 4.23
N GLU A 37 12.53 2.84 4.37
CA GLU A 37 12.70 3.70 5.54
C GLU A 37 11.60 3.39 6.56
N GLN A 38 12.00 2.97 7.77
CA GLN A 38 11.07 2.74 8.89
C GLN A 38 10.68 4.07 9.53
N LYS A 39 10.00 4.94 8.79
CA LYS A 39 9.59 6.28 9.22
C LYS A 39 8.11 6.51 8.96
N GLY A 40 7.45 7.20 9.88
CA GLY A 40 6.03 7.56 9.78
C GLY A 40 5.08 6.51 10.37
N TRP A 41 3.78 6.84 10.37
CA TRP A 41 2.73 6.04 11.04
C TRP A 41 2.55 4.63 10.44
N GLY A 42 2.88 4.44 9.16
CA GLY A 42 2.86 3.12 8.51
C GLY A 42 3.85 2.13 9.12
N ALA A 43 5.06 2.59 9.42
CA ALA A 43 6.14 1.81 10.02
C ALA A 43 5.79 1.32 11.43
N GLU A 44 5.14 2.17 12.25
CA GLU A 44 4.69 1.78 13.60
C GLU A 44 3.65 0.66 13.58
N MET A 45 2.88 0.53 12.50
CA MET A 45 1.91 -0.56 12.29
C MET A 45 2.53 -1.82 11.68
N GLY A 46 3.86 -1.86 11.49
CA GLY A 46 4.57 -2.97 10.87
C GLY A 46 4.47 -3.00 9.34
N TYR A 47 4.05 -1.90 8.72
CA TYR A 47 4.02 -1.75 7.27
C TYR A 47 5.15 -0.86 6.78
N PRO A 48 5.65 -1.07 5.55
CA PRO A 48 6.55 -0.13 4.93
C PRO A 48 6.03 1.32 4.96
N GLY A 49 6.91 2.26 5.35
CA GLY A 49 6.68 3.71 5.24
C GLY A 49 6.98 4.23 3.84
#